data_AF-A0A0M3KD32-F1
#
_entry.id   AF-A0A0M3KD32-F1
#
_cell.length_a   1.000
_cell.length_b   1.000
_cell.length_c   1.000
_cell.angle_alpha   90.00
_cell.angle_beta   90.00
_cell.angle_gamma   90.00
#
_symmetry.space_group_name_H-M   'P 1'
#
loop_
_entity.id
_entity.type
_entity.pdbx_description
1 polymer ?
#
loop_
_entity_poly.entity_id
_entity_poly.type
_entity_poly.pdbx_seq_one_letter_code
_entity_poly.pdbx_strand_id
1 'polypeptide(L)'
;MGYIENEALLIGNYVQGDDEETKMQRRAMVRYMCLSQLLVYRDINVGVRKRFPTYDSIVKAGFMLEHEREKLESLKLDYDKYWVPINWSYTHMFNARRAGKITSDVMTNKLTDEMKVFRTNLQMLCNYDWVPIPLAYPQVTAACSV
;
A
#
# COMPACT_ATOMS: atom_id res chain seq x y z
N MET A 1 4.44 9.57 6.85
CA MET A 1 5.45 8.60 6.39
C MET A 1 4.77 7.60 5.47
N GLY A 2 5.37 7.34 4.30
CA GLY A 2 4.71 6.62 3.19
C GLY A 2 3.93 7.55 2.25
N TYR A 3 4.51 8.68 1.84
CA TYR A 3 3.86 9.56 0.86
C TYR A 3 3.87 8.85 -0.49
N ILE A 4 2.68 8.58 -1.02
CA ILE A 4 2.48 7.96 -2.34
C ILE A 4 2.93 8.87 -3.50
N GLU A 5 3.16 10.15 -3.22
CA GLU A 5 3.44 11.19 -4.21
C GLU A 5 4.62 10.83 -5.12
N ASN A 6 5.76 10.38 -4.57
CA ASN A 6 6.93 10.01 -5.37
C ASN A 6 6.58 8.94 -6.42
N GLU A 7 5.90 7.88 -5.98
CA GLU A 7 5.56 6.76 -6.87
C GLU A 7 4.44 7.16 -7.85
N ALA A 8 3.46 7.95 -7.41
CA ALA A 8 2.42 8.47 -8.29
C ALA A 8 2.99 9.39 -9.40
N LEU A 9 3.96 10.23 -9.06
CA LEU A 9 4.67 11.08 -10.01
C LEU A 9 5.45 10.22 -11.02
N LEU A 10 6.17 9.19 -10.57
CA LEU A 10 6.91 8.31 -11.47
C LEU A 10 5.97 7.50 -12.37
N ILE A 11 4.91 6.91 -11.83
CA ILE A 11 3.90 6.18 -12.63
C ILE A 11 3.29 7.10 -13.69
N GLY A 12 2.98 8.35 -13.32
CA GLY A 12 2.44 9.36 -14.24
C GLY A 12 3.36 9.70 -15.40
N ASN A 13 4.69 9.73 -15.16
CA ASN A 13 5.68 10.11 -16.17
C ASN A 13 6.22 8.91 -16.98
N TYR A 14 6.36 7.74 -16.35
CA TYR A 14 7.09 6.61 -16.92
C TYR A 14 6.16 5.62 -17.63
N VAL A 15 4.88 5.58 -17.28
CA VAL A 15 3.87 4.76 -17.98
C VAL A 15 3.20 5.62 -19.05
N GLN A 16 3.68 5.51 -20.28
CA GLN A 16 3.25 6.32 -21.41
C GLN A 16 2.04 5.70 -22.12
N GLY A 17 1.13 6.56 -22.61
CA GLY A 17 -0.05 6.15 -23.36
C GLY A 17 -1.31 6.90 -22.92
N ASP A 18 -2.06 7.38 -23.91
CA ASP A 18 -3.31 8.13 -23.72
C ASP A 18 -4.57 7.29 -23.94
N ASP A 19 -4.40 6.01 -24.26
CA ASP A 19 -5.49 5.05 -24.32
C ASP A 19 -6.12 4.84 -22.94
N GLU A 20 -7.41 4.54 -22.95
CA GLU A 20 -8.19 4.34 -21.73
C GLU A 20 -7.64 3.18 -20.89
N GLU A 21 -7.12 2.13 -21.51
CA GLU A 21 -6.51 1.01 -20.79
C GLU A 21 -5.29 1.47 -19.97
N THR A 22 -4.37 2.21 -20.57
CA THR A 22 -3.15 2.70 -19.90
C THR A 22 -3.50 3.71 -18.81
N LYS A 23 -4.48 4.60 -19.04
CA LYS A 23 -5.01 5.49 -18.00
C LYS A 23 -5.56 4.71 -16.81
N MET A 24 -6.33 3.65 -17.09
CA MET A 24 -6.88 2.77 -16.05
C MET A 24 -5.78 2.00 -15.33
N GLN A 25 -4.74 1.54 -16.02
CA GLN A 25 -3.58 0.89 -15.39
C GLN A 25 -2.84 1.84 -14.44
N ARG A 26 -2.55 3.08 -14.84
CA ARG A 26 -1.92 4.09 -13.96
C ARG A 26 -2.76 4.34 -12.70
N ARG A 27 -4.08 4.53 -12.88
CA ARG A 27 -5.03 4.72 -11.78
C ARG A 27 -5.07 3.51 -10.85
N ALA A 28 -5.07 2.30 -11.39
CA ALA A 28 -5.07 1.07 -10.60
C ALA A 28 -3.79 0.91 -9.78
N MET A 29 -2.61 1.14 -10.37
CA MET A 29 -1.32 1.06 -9.67
C MET A 29 -1.29 2.00 -8.45
N VAL A 30 -1.71 3.25 -8.62
CA VAL A 30 -1.76 4.24 -7.53
C VAL A 30 -2.82 3.86 -6.50
N ARG A 31 -4.02 3.47 -6.93
CA ARG A 31 -5.11 3.08 -6.03
C ARG A 31 -4.73 1.88 -5.15
N TYR A 32 -4.03 0.90 -5.68
CA TYR A 32 -3.56 -0.25 -4.90
C TYR A 32 -2.52 0.10 -3.83
N MET A 33 -1.64 1.08 -4.11
CA MET A 33 -0.74 1.57 -3.08
C MET A 33 -1.49 2.33 -1.98
N CYS A 34 -2.45 3.18 -2.35
CA CYS A 34 -3.36 3.84 -1.39
C CYS A 34 -4.12 2.80 -0.55
N LEU A 35 -4.61 1.74 -1.19
CA LEU A 35 -5.32 0.67 -0.51
C LEU A 35 -4.42 -0.05 0.50
N SER A 36 -3.17 -0.34 0.13
CA SER A 36 -2.20 -0.97 1.04
C SER A 36 -1.91 -0.09 2.25
N GLN A 37 -1.74 1.21 2.05
CA GLN A 37 -1.59 2.19 3.13
C GLN A 37 -2.82 2.25 4.03
N LEU A 38 -4.03 2.26 3.45
CA LEU A 38 -5.27 2.26 4.20
C LEU A 38 -5.41 1.01 5.07
N LEU A 39 -5.05 -0.16 4.56
CA LEU A 39 -5.07 -1.41 5.31
C LEU A 39 -4.14 -1.33 6.53
N VAL A 40 -2.89 -0.90 6.34
CA VAL A 40 -1.96 -0.69 7.46
C VAL A 40 -2.50 0.31 8.47
N TYR A 41 -3.03 1.45 8.01
CA TYR A 41 -3.57 2.49 8.90
C TYR A 41 -4.81 2.03 9.66
N ARG A 42 -5.65 1.18 9.07
CA ARG A 42 -6.81 0.59 9.75
C ARG A 42 -6.37 -0.32 10.90
N ASP A 43 -5.22 -0.98 10.77
CA ASP A 43 -4.74 -1.90 11.78
C ASP A 43 -4.05 -1.16 12.94
N ILE A 44 -3.31 -0.07 12.67
CA ILE A 44 -2.60 0.70 13.72
C ILE A 44 -3.41 1.87 14.32
N ASN A 45 -4.34 2.47 13.57
CA ASN A 45 -5.05 3.69 13.99
C ASN A 45 -6.54 3.43 14.25
N VAL A 46 -6.95 3.62 15.52
CA VAL A 46 -8.34 3.41 15.95
C VAL A 46 -9.35 4.30 15.20
N GLY A 47 -8.97 5.54 14.86
CA GLY A 47 -9.84 6.44 14.09
C GLY A 47 -10.07 5.96 12.66
N VAL A 48 -9.02 5.47 12.00
CA VAL A 48 -9.12 4.86 10.67
C VAL A 48 -9.92 3.56 10.73
N ARG A 49 -9.69 2.72 11.76
CA ARG A 49 -10.49 1.51 12.01
C ARG A 49 -11.97 1.79 12.18
N LYS A 50 -12.33 2.85 12.92
CA LYS A 50 -13.73 3.28 13.10
C LYS A 50 -14.36 3.77 11.80
N ARG A 51 -13.57 4.46 10.95
CA ARG A 51 -14.04 4.94 9.64
C ARG A 51 -14.20 3.81 8.63
N PHE A 52 -13.31 2.82 8.67
CA PHE A 52 -13.29 1.69 7.73
C PHE A 52 -13.30 0.35 8.47
N PRO A 53 -14.40 -0.02 9.16
CA PRO A 53 -14.45 -1.21 10.01
C PRO A 53 -14.42 -2.52 9.22
N THR A 54 -14.92 -2.53 7.98
CA THR A 54 -15.05 -3.74 7.14
C THR A 54 -14.49 -3.50 5.74
N TYR A 55 -14.17 -4.57 5.00
CA TYR A 55 -13.78 -4.42 3.60
C TYR A 55 -14.88 -3.77 2.75
N ASP A 56 -16.17 -4.00 3.06
CA ASP A 56 -17.28 -3.32 2.38
C ASP A 56 -17.23 -1.80 2.52
N SER A 57 -16.83 -1.29 3.68
CA SER A 57 -16.67 0.15 3.88
C SER A 57 -15.54 0.74 3.03
N ILE A 58 -14.51 -0.06 2.75
CA ILE A 58 -13.37 0.29 1.89
C ILE A 58 -13.80 0.28 0.42
N VAL A 59 -14.60 -0.72 0.02
CA VAL A 59 -15.17 -0.81 -1.33
C VAL A 59 -16.09 0.37 -1.60
N LYS A 60 -17.03 0.66 -0.68
CA LYS A 60 -17.95 1.82 -0.80
C LYS A 60 -17.21 3.16 -0.88
N ALA A 61 -16.05 3.27 -0.24
CA ALA A 61 -15.20 4.46 -0.31
C ALA A 61 -14.37 4.56 -1.61
N GLY A 62 -14.39 3.55 -2.47
CA GLY A 62 -13.72 3.55 -3.77
C GLY A 62 -12.24 3.18 -3.76
N PHE A 63 -11.71 2.70 -2.63
CA PHE A 63 -10.30 2.25 -2.55
C PHE A 63 -10.11 0.84 -3.13
N MET A 64 -11.16 0.02 -3.12
CA MET A 64 -11.17 -1.37 -3.58
C MET A 64 -12.42 -1.62 -4.43
N LEU A 65 -12.32 -2.45 -5.46
CA LEU A 65 -13.47 -2.90 -6.25
C LEU A 65 -14.02 -4.23 -5.70
N GLU A 66 -15.27 -4.54 -6.00
CA GLU A 66 -15.94 -5.74 -5.46
C GLU A 66 -15.18 -7.03 -5.78
N HIS A 67 -14.77 -7.21 -7.04
CA HIS A 67 -13.99 -8.38 -7.47
C HIS A 67 -12.60 -8.45 -6.82
N GLU A 68 -12.03 -7.31 -6.41
CA GLU A 68 -10.75 -7.26 -5.70
C GLU A 68 -10.92 -7.65 -4.25
N ARG A 69 -12.07 -7.31 -3.63
CA ARG A 69 -12.44 -7.80 -2.29
C ARG A 69 -12.52 -9.32 -2.29
N GLU A 70 -13.28 -9.88 -3.21
CA GLU A 70 -13.43 -11.34 -3.34
C GLU A 70 -12.07 -12.02 -3.52
N LYS A 71 -11.21 -11.46 -4.38
CA LYS A 71 -9.84 -11.93 -4.58
C LYS A 71 -9.02 -11.87 -3.28
N LEU A 72 -9.11 -10.78 -2.51
CA LEU A 72 -8.39 -10.61 -1.24
C LEU A 72 -8.91 -11.58 -0.15
N GLU A 73 -10.22 -11.82 -0.11
CA GLU A 73 -10.87 -12.71 0.85
C GLU A 73 -10.61 -14.19 0.54
N SER A 74 -10.52 -14.56 -0.74
CA SER A 74 -10.17 -15.91 -1.18
C SER A 74 -8.81 -16.40 -0.70
N LEU A 75 -7.89 -15.47 -0.37
CA LEU A 75 -6.58 -15.79 0.20
C LEU A 75 -6.76 -16.22 1.66
N LYS A 76 -6.68 -17.53 1.93
CA LYS A 76 -6.71 -18.10 3.28
C LYS A 76 -5.32 -17.99 3.91
N LEU A 77 -5.07 -16.87 4.59
CA LEU A 77 -3.83 -16.58 5.31
C LEU A 77 -4.18 -16.05 6.70
N ASP A 78 -3.41 -16.48 7.71
CA ASP A 78 -3.55 -16.02 9.10
C ASP A 78 -2.77 -14.72 9.40
N TYR A 79 -2.19 -14.11 8.36
CA TYR A 79 -1.35 -12.91 8.43
C TYR A 79 -2.00 -11.73 7.70
N ASP A 80 -1.56 -10.51 8.04
CA ASP A 80 -2.04 -9.29 7.41
C ASP A 80 -1.81 -9.28 5.90
N LYS A 81 -2.82 -8.80 5.18
CA LYS A 81 -2.90 -8.84 3.71
C LYS A 81 -2.54 -7.52 3.03
N TYR A 82 -1.99 -6.54 3.76
CA TYR A 82 -1.68 -5.21 3.20
C TYR A 82 -0.66 -5.23 2.06
N TRP A 83 0.14 -6.30 1.94
CA TRP A 83 1.11 -6.46 0.86
C TRP A 83 0.48 -6.89 -0.47
N VAL A 84 -0.74 -7.44 -0.45
CA VAL A 84 -1.40 -8.02 -1.62
C VAL A 84 -1.67 -6.96 -2.70
N PRO A 85 -2.22 -5.77 -2.39
CA PRO A 85 -2.44 -4.76 -3.42
C PRO A 85 -1.14 -4.21 -3.99
N ILE A 86 -0.06 -4.06 -3.20
CA ILE A 86 1.28 -3.74 -3.73
C ILE A 86 1.71 -4.78 -4.79
N ASN A 87 1.48 -6.07 -4.54
CA ASN A 87 1.78 -7.12 -5.52
C ASN A 87 0.93 -7.01 -6.81
N TRP A 88 -0.32 -6.56 -6.69
CA TRP A 88 -1.14 -6.27 -7.87
C TRP A 88 -0.61 -5.06 -8.65
N SER A 89 -0.10 -4.01 -7.99
CA SER A 89 0.59 -2.90 -8.67
C SER A 89 1.82 -3.37 -9.44
N TYR A 90 2.65 -4.22 -8.84
CA TYR A 90 3.78 -4.85 -9.55
C TYR A 90 3.32 -5.57 -10.81
N THR A 91 2.24 -6.34 -10.72
CA THR A 91 1.69 -7.07 -11.88
C THR A 91 1.29 -6.12 -13.01
N HIS A 92 0.61 -5.01 -12.71
CA HIS A 92 0.28 -4.01 -13.73
C HIS A 92 1.52 -3.35 -14.32
N MET A 93 2.51 -3.02 -13.49
CA MET A 93 3.76 -2.40 -13.96
C MET A 93 4.52 -3.30 -14.93
N PHE A 94 4.67 -4.59 -14.61
CA PHE A 94 5.32 -5.55 -15.52
C PHE A 94 4.50 -5.77 -16.80
N ASN A 95 3.17 -5.77 -16.71
CA ASN A 95 2.30 -5.83 -17.89
C ASN A 95 2.47 -4.58 -18.78
N ALA A 96 2.52 -3.38 -18.19
CA ALA A 96 2.77 -2.13 -18.91
C ALA A 96 4.14 -2.16 -19.60
N ARG A 97 5.18 -2.70 -18.95
CA ARG A 97 6.49 -2.89 -19.56
C ARG A 97 6.46 -3.87 -20.74
N ARG A 98 5.78 -5.00 -20.59
CA ARG A 98 5.59 -6.00 -21.67
C ARG A 98 4.81 -5.44 -22.85
N ALA A 99 3.84 -4.56 -22.59
CA ALA A 99 3.06 -3.86 -23.59
C ALA A 99 3.82 -2.69 -24.25
N GLY A 100 5.08 -2.46 -23.89
CA GLY A 100 5.89 -1.37 -24.43
C GLY A 100 5.47 0.03 -23.96
N LYS A 101 4.61 0.13 -22.93
CA LYS A 101 4.16 1.41 -22.35
C LYS A 101 5.23 2.06 -21.47
N ILE A 102 6.20 1.28 -21.01
CA ILE A 102 7.39 1.77 -20.30
C ILE A 102 8.59 1.59 -21.22
N THR A 103 9.29 2.70 -21.52
CA THR A 103 10.31 2.77 -22.57
C THR A 103 11.53 1.89 -22.31
N SER A 104 11.98 1.79 -21.06
CA SER A 104 13.24 1.11 -20.71
C SER A 104 13.12 0.29 -19.42
N ASP A 105 13.92 -0.78 -19.33
CA ASP A 105 14.06 -1.58 -18.12
C ASP A 105 14.63 -0.76 -16.96
N VAL A 106 15.45 0.25 -17.24
CA VAL A 106 15.98 1.16 -16.22
C VAL A 106 14.85 1.95 -15.55
N MET A 107 13.86 2.40 -16.31
CA MET A 107 12.68 3.11 -15.78
C MET A 107 11.80 2.17 -14.96
N THR A 108 11.67 0.92 -15.40
CA THR A 108 10.92 -0.13 -14.67
C THR A 108 11.58 -0.48 -13.34
N ASN A 109 12.92 -0.58 -13.32
CA ASN A 109 13.68 -0.80 -12.09
C ASN A 109 13.51 0.37 -11.13
N LYS A 110 13.54 1.61 -11.62
CA LYS A 110 13.34 2.79 -10.78
C LYS A 110 11.96 2.83 -10.11
N LEU A 111 10.90 2.51 -10.84
CA LEU A 111 9.55 2.34 -10.28
C LEU A 111 9.51 1.22 -9.22
N THR A 112 10.16 0.09 -9.52
CA THR A 112 10.24 -1.05 -8.61
C THR A 112 10.90 -0.69 -7.29
N ASP A 113 11.98 0.08 -7.34
CA ASP A 113 12.74 0.53 -6.17
C ASP A 113 11.92 1.48 -5.30
N GLU A 114 11.23 2.45 -5.90
CA GLU A 114 10.41 3.40 -5.16
C GLU A 114 9.18 2.73 -4.52
N MET A 115 8.54 1.79 -5.23
CA MET A 115 7.48 0.95 -4.67
C MET A 115 7.98 0.09 -3.50
N LYS A 116 9.22 -0.41 -3.57
CA LYS A 116 9.87 -1.14 -2.47
C LYS A 116 10.16 -0.23 -1.27
N VAL A 117 10.61 1.00 -1.49
CA VAL A 117 10.80 2.01 -0.44
C VAL A 117 9.47 2.31 0.25
N PHE A 118 8.40 2.53 -0.52
CA PHE A 118 7.04 2.73 0.02
C PHE A 118 6.60 1.55 0.90
N ARG A 119 6.73 0.30 0.40
CA ARG A 119 6.42 -0.90 1.18
C ARG A 119 7.24 -0.99 2.47
N THR A 120 8.54 -0.69 2.40
CA THR A 120 9.45 -0.74 3.56
C THR A 120 9.04 0.27 4.63
N ASN A 121 8.61 1.46 4.22
CA ASN A 121 8.07 2.47 5.14
C ASN A 121 6.77 2.01 5.81
N LEU A 122 5.88 1.33 5.08
CA LEU A 122 4.68 0.73 5.67
C LEU A 122 5.04 -0.39 6.68
N GLN A 123 6.01 -1.24 6.34
CA GLN A 123 6.50 -2.28 7.24
C GLN A 123 7.06 -1.71 8.54
N MET A 124 7.80 -0.60 8.45
CA MET A 124 8.35 0.08 9.63
C MET A 124 7.24 0.51 10.59
N LEU A 125 6.11 1.00 10.08
CA LEU A 125 4.95 1.34 10.91
C LEU A 125 4.35 0.12 11.61
N CYS A 126 4.20 -1.00 10.89
CA CYS A 126 3.74 -2.25 11.49
C CYS A 126 4.69 -2.72 12.59
N ASN A 127 6.01 -2.56 12.40
CA ASN A 127 7.00 -2.95 13.41
C ASN A 127 6.90 -2.10 14.68
N TYR A 128 6.64 -0.79 14.56
CA TYR A 128 6.43 0.09 15.72
C TYR A 128 5.15 -0.24 16.50
N ASP A 129 4.09 -0.66 15.81
CA ASP A 129 2.86 -1.10 16.45
C ASP A 129 3.04 -2.47 17.14
N TRP A 130 3.76 -3.38 16.49
CA TRP A 130 3.98 -4.73 17.01
C TRP A 130 4.95 -4.78 18.21
N VAL A 131 5.98 -3.93 18.21
CA VAL A 131 7.01 -3.91 19.26
C VAL A 131 6.94 -2.60 20.06
N PRO A 132 6.13 -2.56 21.15
CA PRO A 132 6.08 -1.38 22.00
C PRO A 132 7.37 -1.24 22.83
N ILE A 133 7.60 -0.03 23.34
CA ILE A 133 8.66 0.23 24.34
C ILE A 133 8.47 -0.76 25.51
N PRO A 134 9.54 -1.42 26.01
CA PRO A 134 9.39 -2.37 27.10
C PRO A 134 8.71 -1.72 28.29
N LEU A 135 7.66 -2.37 28.81
CA LEU A 135 6.78 -1.82 29.83
C LEU A 135 7.52 -1.34 31.09
N ALA A 136 8.64 -1.99 31.42
CA ALA A 136 9.51 -1.60 32.52
C ALA A 136 10.03 -0.16 32.41
N TYR A 137 10.28 0.35 31.20
CA TYR A 137 10.81 1.71 31.01
C TYR A 137 9.81 2.79 31.46
N PRO A 138 8.57 2.84 30.93
CA PRO A 138 7.55 3.77 31.43
C PRO A 138 7.23 3.61 32.92
N GLN A 139 7.30 2.37 33.45
CA GLN A 139 7.02 2.10 34.86
C GLN A 139 8.09 2.67 35.79
N VAL A 140 9.37 2.49 35.46
CA VAL A 140 10.49 3.01 36.27
C VAL A 140 10.50 4.53 36.23
N THR A 141 10.29 5.15 35.06
CA THR A 141 10.23 6.61 34.97
C THR A 141 9.05 7.18 35.75
N ALA A 142 7.87 6.57 35.68
CA ALA A 142 6.72 6.98 36.47
C ALA A 142 6.98 6.84 37.98
N ALA A 143 7.63 5.75 38.41
CA ALA A 143 7.94 5.49 39.82
C ALA A 143 9.03 6.44 40.38
N CYS A 144 10.02 6.84 39.57
CA CYS A 144 11.07 7.77 39.98
C CYS A 144 10.66 9.26 39.88
N SER A 145 9.47 9.56 39.34
CA SER A 145 8.94 10.92 39.22
C SER A 145 8.01 11.31 40.39
N VAL A 146 7.96 10.48 41.43
CA VAL A 146 7.23 10.68 42.70
C VAL A 146 8.24 10.81 43.83
#